data_AF-A0A0G0ZGA8-F1
#
_entry.id   AF-A0A0G0ZGA8-F1
#
_cell.length_a   1.000
_cell.length_b   1.000
_cell.length_c   1.000
_cell.angle_alpha   90.00
_cell.angle_beta   90.00
_cell.angle_gamma   90.00
#
_symmetry.space_group_name_H-M   'P 1'
#
loop_
_entity.id
_entity.type
_entity.pdbx_description
1 polymer ?
#
loop_
_entity_poly.entity_id
_entity_poly.type
_entity_poly.pdbx_seq_one_letter_code
_entity_poly.pdbx_strand_id
1 'polypeptide(L)'
;MPEKPSSSGVNWFPLIAILLLVAAFSSGATGGIFRLGGGGAETGSKSKEGTVEEITKRKESIGRSEGTVEESARKPTPTPTGEPTPTDSVKSQYDGKVRVSTGRAKETISANEYVDITTRFLEKNEKINITGWRLENSKGERFIIEGGTYVVFPGQINSRQSIILESGSKVHIITGTSPIGANFQTNLCTGYLNQYNKFQPALRNECPRPEDEKTAQNLQDECIEFLEDLPRCQAPTNINATTLLTCQNYANQEINYSKCVLNHRNDTDFFKKEWYVYLGRSAGIWKEKKETITLKDSQGKIVNTISY
;
A
#
# COMPACT_ATOMS: atom_id res chain seq x y z
N MET A 1 15.67 34.73 -52.88
CA MET A 1 14.24 35.01 -53.15
C MET A 1 13.80 34.22 -54.37
N PRO A 2 13.03 33.15 -54.15
CA PRO A 2 11.99 32.75 -55.09
C PRO A 2 10.65 32.58 -54.36
N GLU A 3 9.58 33.17 -54.90
CA GLU A 3 8.19 32.94 -54.50
C GLU A 3 7.44 32.14 -55.58
N LYS A 4 6.80 31.04 -55.15
CA LYS A 4 5.51 30.44 -55.58
C LYS A 4 5.48 28.93 -55.24
N PRO A 5 4.32 28.24 -55.18
CA PRO A 5 2.92 28.70 -55.04
C PRO A 5 2.04 27.89 -54.04
N SER A 6 0.89 28.49 -53.69
CA SER A 6 -0.48 27.91 -53.51
C SER A 6 -0.68 26.39 -53.41
N SER A 7 -1.46 25.95 -52.38
CA SER A 7 -2.52 24.94 -52.55
C SER A 7 -3.38 24.75 -51.27
N SER A 8 -4.70 24.89 -51.46
CA SER A 8 -5.84 24.21 -50.79
C SER A 8 -5.51 23.17 -49.71
N GLY A 9 -6.11 23.16 -48.52
CA GLY A 9 -7.56 23.13 -48.28
C GLY A 9 -7.99 21.68 -48.10
N VAL A 10 -8.50 21.32 -46.91
CA VAL A 10 -9.52 20.28 -46.60
C VAL A 10 -9.57 20.10 -45.08
N ASN A 11 -10.70 20.51 -44.49
CA ASN A 11 -11.11 20.25 -43.11
C ASN A 11 -11.64 18.81 -43.01
N TRP A 12 -11.16 18.02 -42.06
CA TRP A 12 -11.72 16.72 -41.69
C TRP A 12 -12.05 16.70 -40.20
N PHE A 13 -13.31 16.98 -39.88
CA PHE A 13 -13.95 16.62 -38.61
C PHE A 13 -14.85 15.40 -38.85
N PRO A 14 -14.68 14.27 -38.15
CA PRO A 14 -15.72 13.26 -38.10
C PRO A 14 -16.70 13.56 -36.96
N LEU A 15 -17.95 13.82 -37.35
CA LEU A 15 -19.16 13.75 -36.52
C LEU A 15 -19.38 12.30 -36.07
N ILE A 16 -19.35 12.03 -34.77
CA ILE A 16 -19.78 10.76 -34.19
C ILE A 16 -21.24 10.93 -33.75
N ALA A 17 -22.14 10.28 -34.47
CA ALA A 17 -23.55 10.14 -34.12
C ALA A 17 -23.74 9.03 -33.07
N ILE A 18 -24.34 9.37 -31.94
CA ILE A 18 -24.72 8.44 -30.88
C ILE A 18 -26.14 7.93 -31.16
N LEU A 19 -26.25 6.63 -31.45
CA LEU A 19 -27.51 5.91 -31.58
C LEU A 19 -27.94 5.38 -30.21
N LEU A 20 -29.03 5.93 -29.68
CA LEU A 20 -29.75 5.44 -28.50
C LEU A 20 -30.64 4.26 -28.91
N LEU A 21 -30.37 3.07 -28.37
CA LEU A 21 -31.30 1.94 -28.41
C LEU A 21 -31.99 1.80 -27.04
N VAL A 22 -33.26 2.19 -27.02
CA VAL A 22 -34.22 1.92 -25.96
C VAL A 22 -34.72 0.48 -26.13
N ALA A 23 -34.49 -0.37 -25.13
CA ALA A 23 -35.18 -1.64 -25.02
C ALA A 23 -36.04 -1.62 -23.75
N ALA A 24 -37.34 -1.43 -23.96
CA ALA A 24 -38.38 -1.69 -22.97
C ALA A 24 -38.77 -3.17 -23.05
N PHE A 25 -38.75 -3.88 -21.92
CA PHE A 25 -39.59 -5.06 -21.73
C PHE A 25 -40.18 -5.04 -20.32
N SER A 26 -41.50 -4.98 -20.31
CA SER A 26 -42.41 -5.04 -19.17
C SER A 26 -42.78 -6.49 -18.81
N SER A 27 -43.54 -6.62 -17.72
CA SER A 27 -44.27 -7.79 -17.16
C SER A 27 -43.45 -8.59 -16.13
N GLY A 28 -43.92 -8.86 -14.91
CA GLY A 28 -45.18 -8.53 -14.25
C GLY A 28 -45.28 -9.25 -12.89
N ALA A 29 -45.80 -8.52 -11.91
CA ALA A 29 -46.69 -8.90 -10.80
C ALA A 29 -46.55 -10.27 -10.08
N THR A 30 -46.46 -10.27 -8.74
CA THR A 30 -47.60 -10.51 -7.79
C THR A 30 -47.15 -10.71 -6.33
N GLY A 31 -47.89 -10.07 -5.40
CA GLY A 31 -48.18 -10.48 -4.00
C GLY A 31 -47.03 -10.50 -2.98
N GLY A 32 -47.14 -10.03 -1.73
CA GLY A 32 -48.24 -9.50 -0.94
C GLY A 32 -47.88 -9.51 0.56
N ILE A 33 -48.27 -8.44 1.27
CA ILE A 33 -48.95 -8.41 2.59
C ILE A 33 -48.24 -8.94 3.89
N PHE A 34 -48.02 -8.00 4.85
CA PHE A 34 -47.96 -8.10 6.34
C PHE A 34 -46.86 -9.00 6.98
N ARG A 35 -46.29 -8.76 8.18
CA ARG A 35 -46.79 -8.29 9.50
C ARG A 35 -45.65 -7.72 10.37
N LEU A 36 -46.08 -6.91 11.34
CA LEU A 36 -45.37 -6.48 12.55
C LEU A 36 -44.93 -7.63 13.46
N GLY A 37 -43.85 -7.37 14.21
CA GLY A 37 -43.80 -7.60 15.65
C GLY A 37 -43.00 -8.81 16.17
N GLY A 38 -42.34 -8.59 17.31
CA GLY A 38 -42.02 -9.66 18.26
C GLY A 38 -40.54 -9.80 18.60
N GLY A 39 -40.15 -9.19 19.71
CA GLY A 39 -38.87 -9.48 20.36
C GLY A 39 -38.89 -10.80 21.14
N GLY A 40 -37.73 -11.12 21.69
CA GLY A 40 -37.54 -12.15 22.71
C GLY A 40 -36.59 -13.26 22.29
N ALA A 41 -35.39 -13.27 22.88
CA ALA A 41 -34.75 -14.48 23.38
C ALA A 41 -33.56 -14.10 24.27
N GLU A 42 -33.80 -14.15 25.58
CA GLU A 42 -32.79 -14.35 26.61
C GLU A 42 -32.16 -15.76 26.52
N THR A 43 -31.18 -15.96 27.40
CA THR A 43 -30.51 -17.21 27.83
C THR A 43 -29.28 -17.58 27.00
N GLY A 44 -28.09 -17.80 27.54
CA GLY A 44 -27.70 -18.12 28.92
C GLY A 44 -27.06 -19.50 28.95
N SER A 45 -25.96 -19.62 29.69
CA SER A 45 -25.23 -20.85 30.07
C SER A 45 -24.13 -21.29 29.09
N LYS A 46 -22.84 -21.05 29.39
CA LYS A 46 -21.94 -21.74 30.35
C LYS A 46 -21.61 -23.20 29.99
N SER A 47 -20.30 -23.41 29.88
CA SER A 47 -19.52 -24.52 30.43
C SER A 47 -19.59 -25.87 29.69
N LYS A 48 -18.44 -26.36 29.22
CA LYS A 48 -17.56 -27.21 30.04
C LYS A 48 -16.26 -27.56 29.32
N GLU A 49 -15.19 -27.51 30.11
CA GLU A 49 -13.93 -28.21 29.91
C GLU A 49 -14.16 -29.73 29.76
N GLY A 50 -13.32 -30.35 28.94
CA GLY A 50 -13.15 -31.80 28.83
C GLY A 50 -11.71 -32.09 28.48
N THR A 51 -10.99 -32.63 29.45
CA THR A 51 -9.56 -32.91 29.50
C THR A 51 -9.23 -34.31 28.97
N VAL A 52 -7.93 -34.53 28.68
CA VAL A 52 -7.15 -35.77 28.90
C VAL A 52 -7.12 -36.86 27.80
N GLU A 53 -5.90 -37.03 27.24
CA GLU A 53 -5.10 -38.27 26.99
C GLU A 53 -5.72 -39.45 26.23
N GLU A 54 -5.01 -40.39 25.59
CA GLU A 54 -3.63 -40.67 25.17
C GLU A 54 -3.75 -42.10 24.59
N ILE A 55 -3.35 -42.41 23.35
CA ILE A 55 -3.05 -43.81 22.94
C ILE A 55 -1.92 -43.84 21.89
N THR A 56 -0.70 -44.06 22.38
CA THR A 56 0.26 -45.15 22.08
C THR A 56 0.41 -45.76 20.67
N LYS A 57 1.62 -45.53 20.12
CA LYS A 57 2.57 -46.40 19.39
C LYS A 57 2.11 -47.73 18.74
N ARG A 58 2.56 -47.93 17.49
CA ARG A 58 2.98 -49.23 16.91
C ARG A 58 4.27 -49.09 16.07
N LYS A 59 5.31 -49.84 16.47
CA LYS A 59 6.42 -50.38 15.64
C LYS A 59 5.87 -51.57 14.80
N GLU A 60 6.46 -52.22 13.80
CA GLU A 60 7.83 -52.45 13.29
C GLU A 60 7.68 -53.25 11.96
N SER A 61 8.70 -53.24 11.07
CA SER A 61 9.20 -54.35 10.19
C SER A 61 9.86 -53.77 8.91
N ILE A 62 11.18 -53.85 8.72
CA ILE A 62 12.09 -54.96 8.29
C ILE A 62 12.13 -55.15 6.76
N GLY A 63 13.34 -55.06 6.19
CA GLY A 63 13.65 -55.48 4.82
C GLY A 63 15.10 -55.21 4.41
N ARG A 64 16.00 -56.17 4.69
CA ARG A 64 17.43 -56.24 4.36
C ARG A 64 17.61 -57.10 3.10
N SER A 65 18.45 -56.71 2.15
CA SER A 65 19.14 -57.68 1.27
C SER A 65 20.51 -57.16 0.83
N GLU A 66 21.52 -58.00 1.07
CA GLU A 66 22.88 -57.92 0.57
C GLU A 66 22.95 -58.42 -0.89
N GLY A 67 23.93 -57.92 -1.65
CA GLY A 67 24.25 -58.37 -3.00
C GLY A 67 25.65 -57.89 -3.40
N THR A 68 26.42 -58.80 -3.98
CA THR A 68 27.89 -58.91 -3.92
C THR A 68 28.63 -58.22 -5.09
N VAL A 69 29.94 -58.11 -4.87
CA VAL A 69 31.06 -57.57 -5.65
C VAL A 69 31.13 -58.00 -7.12
N GLU A 70 31.47 -57.06 -8.00
CA GLU A 70 32.24 -57.36 -9.22
C GLU A 70 33.24 -56.24 -9.55
N GLU A 71 34.45 -56.67 -9.90
CA GLU A 71 35.69 -55.94 -10.10
C GLU A 71 35.91 -55.68 -11.58
N SER A 72 36.14 -54.43 -12.03
CA SER A 72 36.75 -54.21 -13.35
C SER A 72 37.33 -52.80 -13.58
N ALA A 73 38.63 -52.81 -13.87
CA ALA A 73 39.39 -51.94 -14.77
C ALA A 73 39.47 -50.41 -14.55
N ARG A 74 40.69 -49.98 -14.17
CA ARG A 74 41.23 -48.62 -14.32
C ARG A 74 41.14 -48.10 -15.77
N LYS A 75 40.65 -46.87 -15.93
CA LYS A 75 40.97 -45.93 -17.04
C LYS A 75 41.09 -44.50 -16.48
N PRO A 76 41.79 -43.57 -17.15
CA PRO A 76 42.60 -42.54 -16.53
C PRO A 76 41.79 -41.28 -16.18
N THR A 77 42.24 -40.61 -15.12
CA THR A 77 41.83 -39.28 -14.68
C THR A 77 41.89 -38.26 -15.81
N PRO A 78 40.78 -37.60 -16.17
CA PRO A 78 40.82 -36.33 -16.87
C PRO A 78 41.02 -35.19 -15.85
N THR A 79 42.00 -34.35 -16.15
CA THR A 79 42.32 -33.05 -15.57
C THR A 79 41.06 -32.24 -15.18
N PRO A 80 41.03 -31.56 -14.03
CA PRO A 80 39.93 -30.68 -13.65
C PRO A 80 39.91 -29.49 -14.62
N THR A 81 38.98 -29.54 -15.56
CA THR A 81 38.59 -28.39 -16.37
C THR A 81 37.88 -27.44 -15.41
N GLY A 82 38.44 -26.24 -15.22
CA GLY A 82 37.90 -25.21 -14.35
C GLY A 82 36.43 -24.95 -14.66
N GLU A 83 35.59 -25.45 -13.76
CA GLU A 83 34.20 -25.05 -13.67
C GLU A 83 34.19 -23.55 -13.34
N PRO A 84 33.49 -22.70 -14.10
CA PRO A 84 33.35 -21.30 -13.73
C PRO A 84 32.55 -21.27 -12.42
N THR A 85 33.24 -20.99 -11.32
CA THR A 85 32.61 -20.72 -10.02
C THR A 85 31.49 -19.70 -10.25
N PRO A 86 30.22 -20.03 -9.96
CA PRO A 86 29.16 -19.04 -9.94
C PRO A 86 29.59 -18.01 -8.91
N THR A 87 30.01 -16.84 -9.37
CA THR A 87 30.27 -15.73 -8.47
C THR A 87 28.91 -15.19 -8.07
N ASP A 88 28.23 -15.93 -7.19
CA ASP A 88 26.99 -15.53 -6.55
C ASP A 88 27.33 -14.31 -5.70
N SER A 89 27.19 -13.13 -6.30
CA SER A 89 27.32 -11.88 -5.57
C SER A 89 26.26 -11.90 -4.47
N VAL A 90 26.70 -12.08 -3.22
CA VAL A 90 25.84 -11.99 -2.03
C VAL A 90 25.13 -10.61 -1.99
N LYS A 91 25.73 -9.61 -2.64
CA LYS A 91 25.19 -8.26 -2.80
C LYS A 91 24.27 -8.13 -4.01
N SER A 92 23.21 -7.36 -3.80
CA SER A 92 22.26 -6.95 -4.82
C SER A 92 22.83 -5.83 -5.70
N GLN A 93 22.30 -5.69 -6.92
CA GLN A 93 22.55 -4.52 -7.78
C GLN A 93 22.09 -3.19 -7.15
N TYR A 94 21.24 -3.27 -6.13
CA TYR A 94 20.73 -2.10 -5.39
C TYR A 94 21.59 -1.75 -4.16
N ASP A 95 22.68 -2.49 -3.90
CA ASP A 95 23.63 -2.16 -2.83
C ASP A 95 24.19 -0.75 -3.02
N GLY A 96 24.26 0.01 -1.93
CA GLY A 96 24.67 1.42 -1.94
C GLY A 96 23.61 2.40 -2.47
N LYS A 97 22.69 1.96 -3.34
CA LYS A 97 21.62 2.78 -3.93
C LYS A 97 20.40 2.95 -3.03
N VAL A 98 20.05 1.88 -2.31
CA VAL A 98 18.93 1.84 -1.38
C VAL A 98 19.46 1.73 0.04
N ARG A 99 18.97 2.57 0.95
CA ARG A 99 19.43 2.60 2.34
C ARG A 99 18.28 2.35 3.29
N VAL A 100 18.49 1.45 4.25
CA VAL A 100 17.62 1.28 5.42
C VAL A 100 18.15 2.18 6.54
N SER A 101 17.26 2.72 7.35
CA SER A 101 17.60 3.43 8.58
C SER A 101 16.66 3.03 9.71
N THR A 102 17.10 3.21 10.94
CA THR A 102 16.44 2.63 12.13
C THR A 102 15.08 3.23 12.44
N GLY A 103 14.69 4.39 11.91
CA GLY A 103 13.39 5.00 12.20
C GLY A 103 13.06 5.00 13.70
N ARG A 104 11.92 4.39 14.06
CA ARG A 104 11.53 4.06 15.45
C ARG A 104 11.54 2.55 15.71
N ALA A 105 12.52 1.83 15.18
CA ALA A 105 12.65 0.37 15.38
C ALA A 105 12.79 -0.06 16.84
N LYS A 106 13.13 0.85 17.76
CA LYS A 106 13.26 0.55 19.19
C LYS A 106 11.94 0.68 19.96
N GLU A 107 10.84 0.95 19.27
CA GLU A 107 9.54 1.15 19.88
C GLU A 107 8.89 -0.18 20.27
N THR A 108 8.18 -0.19 21.38
CA THR A 108 7.57 -1.42 21.93
C THR A 108 6.19 -1.70 21.33
N ILE A 109 5.48 -0.64 20.93
CA ILE A 109 4.17 -0.72 20.31
C ILE A 109 4.36 -0.91 18.81
N SER A 110 3.91 -2.05 18.28
CA SER A 110 4.02 -2.42 16.86
C SER A 110 3.48 -1.36 15.90
N ALA A 111 2.39 -0.68 16.24
CA ALA A 111 1.82 0.41 15.44
C ALA A 111 2.74 1.63 15.32
N ASN A 112 3.68 1.80 16.26
CA ASN A 112 4.62 2.91 16.30
C ASN A 112 6.06 2.52 15.92
N GLU A 113 6.33 1.21 15.84
CA GLU A 113 7.62 0.63 15.44
C GLU A 113 7.73 0.60 13.91
N TYR A 114 8.76 1.26 13.38
CA TYR A 114 9.02 1.27 11.94
C TYR A 114 10.50 1.49 11.62
N VAL A 115 10.88 1.06 10.42
CA VAL A 115 12.16 1.38 9.76
C VAL A 115 11.90 2.16 8.48
N ASP A 116 12.87 2.97 8.06
CA ASP A 116 12.74 3.75 6.84
C ASP A 116 13.64 3.19 5.74
N ILE A 117 13.11 3.04 4.53
CA ILE A 117 13.88 2.80 3.32
C ILE A 117 13.95 4.11 2.52
N THR A 118 15.13 4.45 2.00
CA THR A 118 15.33 5.63 1.16
C THR A 118 16.11 5.31 -0.11
N THR A 119 15.80 6.03 -1.17
CA THR A 119 16.38 5.83 -2.52
C THR A 119 17.08 7.09 -3.04
N ARG A 120 17.71 7.86 -2.14
CA ARG A 120 18.40 9.12 -2.47
C ARG A 120 19.60 8.95 -3.43
N PHE A 121 20.10 7.72 -3.55
CA PHE A 121 21.28 7.39 -4.35
C PHE A 121 20.92 6.64 -5.65
N LEU A 122 19.63 6.57 -6.00
CA LEU A 122 19.22 6.13 -7.34
C LEU A 122 19.51 7.22 -8.37
N GLU A 123 19.87 6.79 -9.57
CA GLU A 123 20.07 7.69 -10.69
C GLU A 123 18.77 8.41 -11.08
N LYS A 124 18.89 9.55 -11.76
CA LYS A 124 17.73 10.28 -12.25
C LYS A 124 16.93 9.39 -13.22
N ASN A 125 15.63 9.27 -12.98
CA ASN A 125 14.68 8.41 -13.71
C ASN A 125 14.83 6.88 -13.49
N GLU A 126 15.77 6.43 -12.65
CA GLU A 126 15.82 5.02 -12.24
C GLU A 126 14.60 4.68 -11.37
N LYS A 127 13.93 3.57 -11.69
CA LYS A 127 12.78 3.05 -10.95
C LYS A 127 13.08 1.65 -10.45
N ILE A 128 12.72 1.37 -9.20
CA ILE A 128 12.92 0.05 -8.60
C ILE A 128 11.59 -0.49 -8.06
N ASN A 129 11.31 -1.77 -8.31
CA ASN A 129 10.18 -2.46 -7.69
C ASN A 129 10.66 -3.15 -6.42
N ILE A 130 10.10 -2.75 -5.27
CA ILE A 130 10.43 -3.34 -3.97
C ILE A 130 9.38 -4.34 -3.48
N THR A 131 8.30 -4.57 -4.22
CA THR A 131 7.33 -5.60 -3.87
C THR A 131 7.99 -6.98 -3.91
N GLY A 132 7.77 -7.77 -2.86
CA GLY A 132 8.40 -9.08 -2.67
C GLY A 132 9.82 -9.02 -2.09
N TRP A 133 10.40 -7.82 -1.90
CA TRP A 133 11.60 -7.69 -1.08
C TRP A 133 11.27 -8.03 0.37
N ARG A 134 12.30 -8.27 1.18
CA ARG A 134 12.09 -8.66 2.58
C ARG A 134 13.09 -8.04 3.53
N LEU A 135 12.63 -7.80 4.75
CA LEU A 135 13.50 -7.52 5.89
C LEU A 135 13.75 -8.80 6.69
N GLU A 136 14.96 -8.95 7.20
CA GLU A 136 15.35 -10.01 8.10
C GLU A 136 15.94 -9.40 9.38
N ASN A 137 15.53 -9.89 10.55
CA ASN A 137 16.09 -9.48 11.83
C ASN A 137 17.21 -10.43 12.30
N SER A 138 17.87 -10.11 13.42
CA SER A 138 18.94 -10.93 14.01
C SER A 138 18.49 -12.32 14.49
N LYS A 139 17.18 -12.58 14.59
CA LYS A 139 16.63 -13.91 14.92
C LYS A 139 16.41 -14.76 13.66
N GLY A 140 16.60 -14.20 12.47
CA GLY A 140 16.33 -14.86 11.20
C GLY A 140 14.86 -14.83 10.77
N GLU A 141 14.01 -14.08 11.46
CA GLU A 141 12.61 -13.87 11.06
C GLU A 141 12.57 -13.02 9.79
N ARG A 142 11.60 -13.29 8.90
CA ARG A 142 11.52 -12.70 7.56
C ARG A 142 10.19 -11.99 7.36
N PHE A 143 10.24 -10.76 6.88
CA PHE A 143 9.05 -9.91 6.69
C PHE A 143 9.01 -9.40 5.26
N ILE A 144 8.00 -9.81 4.50
CA ILE A 144 7.87 -9.50 3.07
C ILE A 144 7.16 -8.15 2.90
N ILE A 145 7.68 -7.34 2.00
CA ILE A 145 7.05 -6.11 1.53
C ILE A 145 5.96 -6.50 0.53
N GLU A 146 4.70 -6.50 0.98
CA GLU A 146 3.56 -6.72 0.11
C GLU A 146 3.30 -5.53 -0.81
N GLY A 147 2.46 -5.72 -1.84
CA GLY A 147 2.00 -4.63 -2.70
C GLY A 147 1.16 -3.59 -1.93
N GLY A 148 0.92 -2.45 -2.57
CA GLY A 148 0.11 -1.37 -2.02
C GLY A 148 -0.71 -0.66 -3.08
N THR A 149 -1.48 0.36 -2.67
CA THR A 149 -2.32 1.15 -3.57
C THR A 149 -1.75 2.56 -3.76
N TYR A 150 -1.91 3.12 -4.95
CA TYR A 150 -1.51 4.50 -5.25
C TYR A 150 -2.55 5.51 -4.73
N VAL A 151 -3.82 5.12 -4.72
CA VAL A 151 -4.94 5.93 -4.24
C VAL A 151 -5.76 5.08 -3.28
N VAL A 152 -6.09 5.64 -2.13
CA VAL A 152 -6.92 4.97 -1.14
C VAL A 152 -8.38 5.29 -1.45
N PHE A 153 -9.25 4.30 -1.48
CA PHE A 153 -10.70 4.48 -1.52
C PHE A 153 -11.27 4.06 -0.17
N PRO A 154 -11.67 5.01 0.70
CA PRO A 154 -12.26 4.70 1.99
C PRO A 154 -13.53 3.84 1.85
N GLY A 155 -13.69 2.85 2.74
CA GLY A 155 -14.85 1.95 2.73
C GLY A 155 -14.87 0.92 1.59
N GLN A 156 -13.80 0.83 0.79
CA GLN A 156 -13.68 -0.12 -0.31
C GLN A 156 -12.40 -0.96 -0.18
N ILE A 157 -12.40 -2.11 -0.85
CA ILE A 157 -11.19 -2.94 -0.97
C ILE A 157 -10.26 -2.27 -1.99
N ASN A 158 -9.08 -1.88 -1.54
CA ASN A 158 -8.06 -1.27 -2.39
C ASN A 158 -7.29 -2.34 -3.18
N SER A 159 -7.12 -2.14 -4.48
CA SER A 159 -6.33 -3.05 -5.31
C SER A 159 -4.85 -2.98 -4.94
N ARG A 160 -4.22 -4.14 -4.76
CA ARG A 160 -2.77 -4.20 -4.51
C ARG A 160 -2.00 -4.14 -5.82
N GLN A 161 -1.08 -3.19 -5.90
CA GLN A 161 -0.18 -2.96 -7.03
C GLN A 161 1.28 -3.03 -6.56
N SER A 162 2.20 -3.09 -7.51
CA SER A 162 3.63 -3.07 -7.20
C SER A 162 4.04 -1.73 -6.59
N ILE A 163 4.93 -1.76 -5.60
CA ILE A 163 5.51 -0.58 -4.97
C ILE A 163 6.76 -0.21 -5.76
N ILE A 164 6.62 0.82 -6.59
CA ILE A 164 7.69 1.36 -7.42
C ILE A 164 8.27 2.61 -6.76
N LEU A 165 9.57 2.59 -6.49
CA LEU A 165 10.30 3.73 -5.94
C LEU A 165 11.13 4.41 -7.02
N GLU A 166 11.18 5.73 -6.94
CA GLU A 166 12.01 6.57 -7.81
C GLU A 166 13.14 7.19 -6.99
N SER A 167 14.04 7.92 -7.64
CA SER A 167 15.06 8.69 -6.93
C SER A 167 14.43 9.70 -5.95
N GLY A 168 14.89 9.64 -4.70
CA GLY A 168 14.43 10.47 -3.59
C GLY A 168 13.19 9.97 -2.83
N SER A 169 12.69 8.77 -3.14
CA SER A 169 11.58 8.18 -2.38
C SER A 169 11.94 7.79 -0.95
N LYS A 170 10.93 7.81 -0.09
CA LYS A 170 10.94 7.33 1.29
C LYS A 170 9.86 6.28 1.49
N VAL A 171 10.15 5.21 2.22
CA VAL A 171 9.17 4.19 2.59
C VAL A 171 9.25 3.96 4.08
N HIS A 172 8.13 4.10 4.76
CA HIS A 172 7.95 3.68 6.14
C HIS A 172 7.51 2.21 6.15
N ILE A 173 8.37 1.31 6.63
CA ILE A 173 7.99 -0.08 6.88
C ILE A 173 7.60 -0.19 8.35
N ILE A 174 6.30 -0.21 8.61
CA ILE A 174 5.67 -0.19 9.92
C ILE A 174 5.30 -1.62 10.32
N THR A 175 5.65 -2.01 11.54
CA THR A 175 5.42 -3.37 12.03
C THR A 175 3.92 -3.68 12.17
N GLY A 176 3.16 -2.71 12.68
CA GLY A 176 1.75 -2.84 13.00
C GLY A 176 0.81 -3.06 11.82
N THR A 177 -0.49 -3.09 12.12
CA THR A 177 -1.58 -3.11 11.13
C THR A 177 -1.87 -1.70 10.62
N SER A 178 -2.16 -1.58 9.33
CA SER A 178 -2.58 -0.32 8.71
C SER A 178 -3.89 0.18 9.33
N PRO A 179 -3.97 1.44 9.79
CA PRO A 179 -5.22 2.04 10.27
C PRO A 179 -6.36 1.99 9.25
N ILE A 180 -6.03 1.98 7.96
CA ILE A 180 -6.97 1.97 6.84
C ILE A 180 -6.97 0.63 6.08
N GLY A 181 -6.31 -0.40 6.62
CA GLY A 181 -6.31 -1.74 6.05
C GLY A 181 -5.52 -1.92 4.73
N ALA A 182 -4.65 -0.97 4.38
CA ALA A 182 -3.85 -1.03 3.15
C ALA A 182 -2.44 -0.45 3.32
N ASN A 183 -1.51 -0.92 2.48
CA ASN A 183 -0.26 -0.22 2.16
C ASN A 183 -0.57 0.83 1.09
N PHE A 184 -0.01 2.02 1.19
CA PHE A 184 -0.37 3.11 0.29
C PHE A 184 0.76 4.09 0.00
N GLN A 185 0.71 4.67 -1.21
CA GLN A 185 1.49 5.86 -1.54
C GLN A 185 0.76 7.10 -1.04
N THR A 186 1.50 8.03 -0.47
CA THR A 186 0.96 9.35 -0.16
C THR A 186 0.78 10.17 -1.45
N ASN A 187 -0.25 11.00 -1.43
CA ASN A 187 -0.58 12.00 -2.42
C ASN A 187 -0.95 13.34 -1.73
N LEU A 188 -1.27 14.33 -2.54
CA LEU A 188 -1.66 15.67 -2.11
C LEU A 188 -2.82 15.68 -1.10
N CYS A 189 -3.73 14.72 -1.17
CA CYS A 189 -4.95 14.67 -0.34
C CYS A 189 -4.83 13.78 0.90
N THR A 190 -3.76 12.99 1.04
CA THR A 190 -3.64 11.96 2.11
C THR A 190 -3.76 12.51 3.52
N GLY A 191 -3.42 13.79 3.75
CA GLY A 191 -3.51 14.40 5.06
C GLY A 191 -4.92 14.33 5.66
N TYR A 192 -5.98 14.34 4.83
CA TYR A 192 -7.37 14.18 5.31
C TYR A 192 -7.59 12.88 6.08
N LEU A 193 -6.79 11.84 5.82
CA LEU A 193 -6.93 10.57 6.51
C LEU A 193 -6.57 10.68 8.01
N ASN A 194 -5.76 11.67 8.41
CA ASN A 194 -5.41 11.92 9.81
C ASN A 194 -6.63 12.25 10.69
N GLN A 195 -7.73 12.74 10.11
CA GLN A 195 -8.90 13.19 10.87
C GLN A 195 -9.58 12.05 11.64
N TYR A 196 -9.56 10.84 11.07
CA TYR A 196 -10.24 9.67 11.65
C TYR A 196 -9.27 8.51 11.97
N ASN A 197 -7.99 8.65 11.62
CA ASN A 197 -7.00 7.60 11.78
C ASN A 197 -5.72 8.17 12.40
N LYS A 198 -5.06 7.36 13.23
CA LYS A 198 -3.77 7.70 13.81
C LYS A 198 -2.67 6.97 13.05
N PHE A 199 -1.87 7.73 12.31
CA PHE A 199 -0.70 7.21 11.60
C PHE A 199 0.57 7.48 12.39
N GLN A 200 1.50 6.54 12.37
CA GLN A 200 2.86 6.72 12.87
C GLN A 200 3.85 6.26 11.79
N PRO A 201 4.67 7.17 11.23
CA PRO A 201 4.64 8.63 11.40
C PRO A 201 3.32 9.28 10.97
N ALA A 202 2.98 10.42 11.56
CA ALA A 202 1.79 11.18 11.15
C ALA A 202 1.89 11.59 9.67
N LEU A 203 0.77 11.53 8.94
CA LEU A 203 0.72 12.01 7.57
C LEU A 203 0.86 13.53 7.54
N ARG A 204 1.40 14.08 6.46
CA ARG A 204 1.60 15.52 6.33
C ARG A 204 0.28 16.22 6.00
N ASN A 205 0.05 17.36 6.61
CA ASN A 205 -1.13 18.19 6.36
C ASN A 205 -0.86 19.21 5.22
N GLU A 206 -0.51 18.70 4.05
CA GLU A 206 -0.11 19.49 2.86
C GLU A 206 -1.22 19.63 1.81
N CYS A 207 -2.49 19.37 2.18
CA CYS A 207 -3.61 19.44 1.26
C CYS A 207 -3.80 20.86 0.69
N PRO A 208 -4.44 20.98 -0.49
CA PRO A 208 -4.87 22.26 -1.02
C PRO A 208 -5.75 22.99 -0.01
N ARG A 209 -5.71 24.32 -0.03
CA ARG A 209 -6.55 25.10 0.87
C ARG A 209 -7.98 25.10 0.34
N PRO A 210 -9.01 24.94 1.19
CA PRO A 210 -10.40 24.94 0.76
C PRO A 210 -10.81 26.14 -0.10
N GLU A 211 -10.30 27.33 0.24
CA GLU A 211 -10.55 28.60 -0.45
C GLU A 211 -9.88 28.67 -1.84
N ASP A 212 -8.78 27.93 -2.05
CA ASP A 212 -8.02 27.91 -3.31
C ASP A 212 -8.63 26.96 -4.35
N GLU A 213 -9.63 26.16 -3.97
CA GLU A 213 -10.31 25.23 -4.88
C GLU A 213 -11.01 26.00 -6.01
N LYS A 214 -10.87 25.53 -7.25
CA LYS A 214 -11.55 26.15 -8.41
C LYS A 214 -13.07 26.21 -8.25
N THR A 215 -13.63 25.25 -7.51
CA THR A 215 -15.06 25.17 -7.20
C THR A 215 -15.51 26.24 -6.20
N ALA A 216 -14.58 26.88 -5.46
CA ALA A 216 -14.88 27.93 -4.49
C ALA A 216 -15.09 29.31 -5.12
N GLN A 217 -14.69 29.53 -6.38
CA GLN A 217 -14.65 30.85 -7.02
C GLN A 217 -16.00 31.59 -7.13
N ASN A 218 -17.13 30.89 -7.01
CA ASN A 218 -18.47 31.46 -7.11
C ASN A 218 -19.21 31.53 -5.76
N LEU A 219 -18.50 31.31 -4.65
CA LEU A 219 -19.06 31.41 -3.31
C LEU A 219 -19.11 32.88 -2.87
N GLN A 220 -20.02 33.17 -1.94
CA GLN A 220 -20.12 34.50 -1.33
C GLN A 220 -18.94 34.74 -0.39
N ASP A 221 -18.57 36.00 -0.18
CA ASP A 221 -17.40 36.40 0.61
C ASP A 221 -17.42 35.80 2.02
N GLU A 222 -18.59 35.77 2.69
CA GLU A 222 -18.72 35.18 4.03
C GLU A 222 -18.44 33.68 4.05
N CYS A 223 -18.67 32.98 2.93
CA CYS A 223 -18.31 31.59 2.80
C CYS A 223 -16.81 31.40 2.58
N ILE A 224 -16.19 32.28 1.77
CA ILE A 224 -14.75 32.23 1.55
C ILE A 224 -14.01 32.48 2.86
N GLU A 225 -14.41 33.48 3.64
CA GLU A 225 -13.85 33.74 4.98
C GLU A 225 -13.96 32.51 5.89
N PHE A 226 -15.12 31.83 5.88
CA PHE A 226 -15.29 30.58 6.62
C PHE A 226 -14.35 29.47 6.14
N LEU A 227 -14.11 29.35 4.83
CA LEU A 227 -13.21 28.35 4.27
C LEU A 227 -11.74 28.63 4.61
N GLU A 228 -11.33 29.90 4.66
CA GLU A 228 -9.99 30.33 5.05
C GLU A 228 -9.64 29.96 6.50
N ASP A 229 -10.66 29.94 7.38
CA ASP A 229 -10.52 29.54 8.78
C ASP A 229 -10.43 28.01 8.97
N LEU A 230 -10.76 27.21 7.95
CA LEU A 230 -10.68 25.76 8.05
C LEU A 230 -9.23 25.28 8.10
N PRO A 231 -8.87 24.40 9.06
CA PRO A 231 -7.57 23.76 9.06
C PRO A 231 -7.35 22.95 7.77
N ARG A 232 -6.12 23.01 7.24
CA ARG A 232 -5.74 22.18 6.09
C ARG A 232 -5.96 20.70 6.39
N CYS A 233 -6.39 19.97 5.37
CA CYS A 233 -6.67 18.54 5.46
C CYS A 233 -7.73 18.17 6.51
N GLN A 234 -8.67 19.05 6.81
CA GLN A 234 -9.76 18.76 7.72
C GLN A 234 -11.09 19.02 7.05
N ALA A 235 -11.92 17.99 6.97
CA ALA A 235 -13.31 18.13 6.57
C ALA A 235 -14.09 18.76 7.72
N PRO A 236 -14.97 19.75 7.46
CA PRO A 236 -15.75 20.38 8.50
C PRO A 236 -16.69 19.35 9.15
N THR A 237 -16.68 19.28 10.49
CA THR A 237 -17.55 18.35 11.25
C THR A 237 -18.71 19.03 11.94
N ASN A 238 -18.56 20.31 12.29
CA ASN A 238 -19.57 21.10 12.98
C ASN A 238 -19.66 22.47 12.32
N ILE A 239 -20.43 22.58 11.23
CA ILE A 239 -20.69 23.87 10.60
C ILE A 239 -21.78 24.58 11.41
N ASN A 240 -21.54 25.83 11.78
CA ASN A 240 -22.50 26.61 12.56
C ASN A 240 -23.80 26.81 11.76
N ALA A 241 -24.95 26.70 12.43
CA ALA A 241 -26.25 26.97 11.84
C ALA A 241 -26.38 28.41 11.30
N THR A 242 -25.56 29.35 11.77
CA THR A 242 -25.51 30.73 11.25
C THR A 242 -24.81 30.86 9.89
N THR A 243 -24.05 29.85 9.45
CA THR A 243 -23.42 29.85 8.13
C THR A 243 -24.47 29.67 7.05
N LEU A 244 -24.36 30.40 5.94
CA LEU A 244 -25.29 30.29 4.81
C LEU A 244 -25.44 28.84 4.33
N LEU A 245 -26.67 28.36 4.13
CA LEU A 245 -26.95 26.95 3.79
C LEU A 245 -26.16 26.47 2.56
N THR A 246 -25.97 27.33 1.56
CA THR A 246 -25.17 27.02 0.36
C THR A 246 -23.71 26.76 0.70
N CYS A 247 -23.13 27.53 1.62
CA CYS A 247 -21.77 27.34 2.10
C CYS A 247 -21.62 26.03 2.88
N GLN A 248 -22.61 25.70 3.73
CA GLN A 248 -22.59 24.43 4.46
C GLN A 248 -22.60 23.24 3.50
N ASN A 249 -23.46 23.29 2.48
CA ASN A 249 -23.55 22.26 1.46
C ASN A 249 -22.24 22.15 0.68
N TYR A 250 -21.67 23.28 0.25
CA TYR A 250 -20.38 23.31 -0.42
C TYR A 250 -19.30 22.66 0.46
N ALA A 251 -19.12 23.13 1.69
CA ALA A 251 -18.05 22.66 2.55
C ALA A 251 -18.17 21.15 2.85
N ASN A 252 -19.39 20.64 3.06
CA ASN A 252 -19.62 19.21 3.29
C ASN A 252 -19.36 18.33 2.06
N GLN A 253 -19.73 18.82 0.87
CA GLN A 253 -19.63 18.03 -0.38
C GLN A 253 -18.25 18.15 -1.01
N GLU A 254 -17.63 19.32 -0.88
CA GLU A 254 -16.44 19.68 -1.64
C GLU A 254 -15.16 19.58 -0.83
N ILE A 255 -15.20 19.77 0.49
CA ILE A 255 -14.01 19.80 1.36
C ILE A 255 -13.84 18.47 2.10
N ASN A 256 -13.33 17.47 1.39
CA ASN A 256 -13.02 16.16 1.94
C ASN A 256 -11.99 15.40 1.08
N TYR A 257 -11.51 14.27 1.61
CA TYR A 257 -10.54 13.41 0.92
C TYR A 257 -10.99 13.01 -0.50
N SER A 258 -12.20 12.47 -0.62
CA SER A 258 -12.71 11.91 -1.87
C SER A 258 -12.79 12.97 -2.96
N LYS A 259 -13.26 14.17 -2.60
CA LYS A 259 -13.35 15.27 -3.54
C LYS A 259 -11.99 15.85 -3.91
N CYS A 260 -11.09 16.02 -2.94
CA CYS A 260 -9.71 16.43 -3.22
C CYS A 260 -9.06 15.48 -4.24
N VAL A 261 -9.19 14.15 -4.05
CA VAL A 261 -8.66 13.18 -5.01
C VAL A 261 -9.31 13.33 -6.38
N LEU A 262 -10.63 13.49 -6.45
CA LEU A 262 -11.33 13.67 -7.73
C LEU A 262 -10.82 14.90 -8.49
N ASN A 263 -10.60 16.01 -7.79
CA ASN A 263 -10.18 17.29 -8.37
C ASN A 263 -8.70 17.28 -8.78
N HIS A 264 -7.82 16.63 -8.00
CA HIS A 264 -6.37 16.77 -8.12
C HIS A 264 -5.62 15.53 -8.63
N ARG A 265 -6.27 14.38 -8.82
CA ARG A 265 -5.56 13.12 -9.22
C ARG A 265 -4.75 13.21 -10.51
N ASN A 266 -5.06 14.19 -11.37
CA ASN A 266 -4.40 14.40 -12.65
C ASN A 266 -3.29 15.46 -12.57
N ASP A 267 -3.08 16.08 -11.42
CA ASP A 267 -2.03 17.07 -11.22
C ASP A 267 -0.65 16.39 -11.24
N THR A 268 0.33 17.08 -11.82
CA THR A 268 1.68 16.53 -12.03
C THR A 268 2.39 16.19 -10.72
N ASP A 269 2.03 16.84 -9.62
CA ASP A 269 2.60 16.66 -8.29
C ASP A 269 1.63 15.96 -7.32
N PHE A 270 0.56 15.36 -7.84
CA PHE A 270 -0.45 14.66 -7.03
C PHE A 270 0.18 13.58 -6.16
N PHE A 271 0.94 12.66 -6.76
CA PHE A 271 1.64 11.60 -6.02
C PHE A 271 2.90 12.14 -5.35
N LYS A 272 3.05 11.87 -4.06
CA LYS A 272 4.26 12.20 -3.31
C LYS A 272 5.18 11.00 -3.27
N LYS A 273 6.49 11.23 -3.12
CA LYS A 273 7.51 10.18 -3.12
C LYS A 273 7.63 9.47 -1.77
N GLU A 274 6.52 9.21 -1.10
CA GLU A 274 6.49 8.64 0.25
C GLU A 274 5.44 7.52 0.33
N TRP A 275 5.84 6.37 0.85
CA TRP A 275 5.01 5.17 1.00
C TRP A 275 4.89 4.75 2.45
N TYR A 276 3.72 4.24 2.81
CA TYR A 276 3.42 3.61 4.09
C TYR A 276 3.12 2.13 3.85
N VAL A 277 3.96 1.25 4.40
CA VAL A 277 3.87 -0.20 4.24
C VAL A 277 3.77 -0.82 5.62
N TYR A 278 2.77 -1.66 5.82
CA TYR A 278 2.43 -2.31 7.08
C TYR A 278 2.67 -3.81 7.00
N LEU A 279 3.35 -4.35 8.01
CA LEU A 279 3.67 -5.78 8.11
C LEU A 279 2.56 -6.59 8.81
N GLY A 280 1.57 -5.92 9.39
CA GLY A 280 0.39 -6.56 9.98
C GLY A 280 0.68 -7.39 11.24
N ARG A 281 1.70 -7.00 12.01
CA ARG A 281 2.11 -7.72 13.23
C ARG A 281 1.53 -7.04 14.46
N SER A 282 1.10 -7.83 15.43
CA SER A 282 0.57 -7.34 16.71
C SER A 282 1.66 -6.96 17.71
N ALA A 283 2.84 -7.59 17.63
CA ALA A 283 3.99 -7.35 18.50
C ALA A 283 5.17 -6.74 17.73
N GLY A 284 6.06 -6.06 18.47
CA GLY A 284 7.31 -5.53 17.92
C GLY A 284 8.22 -6.66 17.40
N ILE A 285 8.93 -6.39 16.31
CA ILE A 285 9.74 -7.39 15.60
C ILE A 285 11.24 -7.11 15.65
N TRP A 286 11.63 -5.93 16.13
CA TRP A 286 13.03 -5.56 16.30
C TRP A 286 13.38 -5.58 17.80
N LYS A 287 14.59 -6.00 18.13
CA LYS A 287 15.11 -5.85 19.49
C LYS A 287 15.35 -4.37 19.79
N GLU A 288 15.13 -3.96 21.03
CA GLU A 288 15.43 -2.59 21.48
C GLU A 288 16.93 -2.25 21.41
N LYS A 289 17.80 -3.26 21.52
CA LYS A 289 19.27 -3.13 21.51
C LYS A 289 19.91 -4.34 20.82
N LYS A 290 21.09 -4.14 20.22
CA LYS A 290 21.88 -5.18 19.55
C LYS A 290 21.09 -5.88 18.44
N GLU A 291 20.35 -5.10 17.67
CA GLU A 291 19.58 -5.60 16.54
C GLU A 291 20.40 -5.47 15.25
N THR A 292 20.12 -6.35 14.29
CA THR A 292 20.61 -6.24 12.92
C THR A 292 19.44 -6.43 11.97
N ILE A 293 19.20 -5.42 11.13
CA ILE A 293 18.14 -5.41 10.13
C ILE A 293 18.80 -5.52 8.76
N THR A 294 18.45 -6.57 8.02
CA THR A 294 18.95 -6.80 6.66
C THR A 294 17.81 -6.72 5.65
N LEU A 295 17.92 -5.80 4.69
CA LEU A 295 17.03 -5.73 3.54
C LEU A 295 17.59 -6.58 2.40
N LYS A 296 16.74 -7.45 1.86
CA LYS A 296 17.05 -8.31 0.71
C LYS A 296 16.06 -8.08 -0.42
N ASP A 297 16.55 -8.18 -1.64
CA ASP A 297 15.73 -8.09 -2.84
C ASP A 297 14.90 -9.38 -3.07
N SER A 298 14.12 -9.39 -4.15
CA SER A 298 13.29 -10.54 -4.54
C SER A 298 14.10 -11.79 -4.90
N GLN A 299 15.39 -11.67 -5.24
CA GLN A 299 16.31 -12.78 -5.48
C GLN A 299 17.00 -13.25 -4.20
N GLY A 300 16.78 -12.57 -3.07
CA GLY A 300 17.40 -12.87 -1.79
C GLY A 300 18.82 -12.32 -1.63
N LYS A 301 19.27 -11.45 -2.55
CA LYS A 301 20.56 -10.77 -2.43
C LYS A 301 20.46 -9.59 -1.47
N ILE A 302 21.54 -9.31 -0.75
CA ILE A 302 21.58 -8.26 0.26
C ILE A 302 21.61 -6.90 -0.43
N VAL A 303 20.61 -6.07 -0.13
CA VAL A 303 20.53 -4.68 -0.58
C VAL A 303 21.20 -3.75 0.42
N ASN A 304 20.91 -3.92 1.71
CA ASN A 304 21.50 -3.10 2.76
C ASN A 304 21.35 -3.78 4.13
N THR A 305 22.29 -3.52 5.04
CA THR A 305 22.25 -3.99 6.43
C THR A 305 22.57 -2.84 7.36
N ILE A 306 21.84 -2.76 8.47
CA ILE A 306 22.09 -1.82 9.57
C ILE A 306 22.05 -2.55 10.92
N SER A 307 22.78 -2.04 11.90
CA SER A 307 22.80 -2.56 13.26
C SER A 307 22.83 -1.41 14.28
N TYR A 308 22.29 -1.65 15.48
CA TYR A 308 22.28 -0.68 16.59
C TYR A 308 22.25 -1.33 17.98
#